data_AF-M0PJ67-F1
#
_entry.id   AF-M0PJ67-F1
#
_cell.length_a   1.000
_cell.length_b   1.000
_cell.length_c   1.000
_cell.angle_alpha   90.00
_cell.angle_beta   90.00
_cell.angle_gamma   90.00
#
_symmetry.space_group_name_H-M   'P 1'
#
loop_
_entity.id
_entity.type
_entity.pdbx_description
1 polymer ?
#
loop_
_entity_poly.entity_id
_entity_poly.type
_entity_poly.pdbx_seq_one_letter_code
_entity_poly.pdbx_strand_id
1 'polypeptide(L)'
;MIVHSSSHGSTFSLAMTTPVRSEATGTDAETIRMAFYLPSEYTPETAPEPTDSDVTLVTEPPKTVAVDQFSWYAPEWRVTRRTEKLLATLEHEDIEPDGDPYLLRYNDPWTPPFMRRNEVAVTVVEGE
;
A
#
# COMPACT_ATOMS: atom_id res chain seq x y z
N MET A 1 3.90 8.41 -7.60
CA MET A 1 4.61 7.36 -8.34
C MET A 1 4.85 6.19 -7.42
N ILE A 2 4.58 4.98 -7.89
CA ILE A 2 4.74 3.72 -7.17
C ILE A 2 5.85 2.90 -7.82
N VAL A 3 6.72 2.31 -6.99
CA VAL A 3 7.80 1.40 -7.37
C VAL A 3 7.46 -0.02 -6.90
N HIS A 4 7.46 -1.01 -7.79
CA HIS A 4 7.38 -2.44 -7.45
C HIS A 4 8.79 -2.98 -7.14
N SER A 5 9.04 -3.94 -6.25
CA SER A 5 10.44 -4.38 -6.02
C SER A 5 10.61 -5.85 -5.66
N SER A 6 11.44 -6.53 -6.44
CA SER A 6 12.38 -7.58 -6.03
C SER A 6 13.80 -6.95 -6.10
N SER A 7 14.75 -7.32 -5.23
CA SER A 7 16.03 -6.58 -5.08
C SER A 7 17.18 -7.08 -5.97
N HIS A 8 17.93 -6.19 -6.63
CA HIS A 8 19.39 -5.86 -6.47
C HIS A 8 19.91 -4.88 -7.58
N GLY A 9 20.62 -3.77 -7.24
CA GLY A 9 21.57 -3.10 -8.18
C GLY A 9 21.80 -1.56 -8.13
N SER A 10 23.01 -1.12 -7.73
CA SER A 10 23.64 0.23 -7.85
C SER A 10 23.12 1.43 -7.02
N THR A 11 24.06 2.21 -6.48
CA THR A 11 23.91 3.07 -5.30
C THR A 11 23.53 4.52 -5.62
N PHE A 12 22.23 4.76 -5.79
CA PHE A 12 21.65 6.08 -5.55
C PHE A 12 20.73 5.96 -4.32
N SER A 13 21.05 6.69 -3.25
CA SER A 13 20.29 6.61 -2.00
C SER A 13 19.04 7.46 -2.11
N LEU A 14 17.88 6.82 -2.28
CA LEU A 14 16.59 7.48 -2.16
C LEU A 14 16.20 7.61 -0.69
N ALA A 15 15.64 8.76 -0.32
CA ALA A 15 15.00 8.90 0.97
C ALA A 15 13.78 7.96 1.03
N MET A 16 13.73 7.11 2.05
CA MET A 16 12.57 6.26 2.28
C MET A 16 11.34 7.11 2.58
N THR A 17 10.20 6.76 1.99
CA THR A 17 8.91 7.38 2.28
C THR A 17 8.02 6.38 3.02
N THR A 18 6.94 6.90 3.58
CA THR A 18 5.86 6.09 4.13
C THR A 18 4.53 6.56 3.55
N PRO A 19 3.54 5.67 3.39
CA PRO A 19 3.53 4.24 3.73
C PRO A 19 4.21 3.34 2.68
N VAL A 20 4.42 2.07 3.03
CA VAL A 20 4.62 0.98 2.07
C VAL A 20 3.29 0.29 1.84
N ARG A 21 2.85 0.16 0.59
CA ARG A 21 1.65 -0.58 0.20
C ARG A 21 2.02 -2.04 -0.10
N SER A 22 1.18 -2.97 0.34
CA SER A 22 1.26 -4.37 -0.03
C SER A 22 -0.11 -4.95 -0.31
N GLU A 23 -0.22 -5.77 -1.35
CA GLU A 23 -1.44 -6.45 -1.76
C GLU A 23 -1.11 -7.85 -2.28
N ALA A 24 -2.04 -8.79 -2.09
CA ALA A 24 -1.92 -10.10 -2.70
C ALA A 24 -2.18 -9.96 -4.21
N THR A 25 -1.39 -10.65 -5.03
CA THR A 25 -1.58 -10.68 -6.48
C THR A 25 -1.89 -12.08 -6.95
N GLY A 26 -3.01 -12.22 -7.67
CA GLY A 26 -3.46 -13.49 -8.26
C GLY A 26 -4.42 -14.27 -7.37
N THR A 27 -4.89 -15.41 -7.89
CA THR A 27 -5.81 -16.32 -7.20
C THR A 27 -5.11 -17.13 -6.10
N ASP A 28 -3.81 -17.35 -6.24
CA ASP A 28 -2.97 -18.03 -5.26
C ASP A 28 -2.22 -16.98 -4.44
N ALA A 29 -2.56 -16.88 -3.14
CA ALA A 29 -2.08 -15.86 -2.20
C ALA A 29 -0.55 -15.89 -1.89
N GLU A 30 0.24 -16.59 -2.70
CA GLU A 30 1.68 -16.79 -2.50
C GLU A 30 2.52 -15.60 -2.99
N THR A 31 2.00 -14.81 -3.94
CA THR A 31 2.73 -13.64 -4.47
C THR A 31 2.17 -12.35 -3.88
N ILE A 32 3.03 -11.60 -3.19
CA ILE A 32 2.73 -10.27 -2.64
C ILE A 32 3.38 -9.23 -3.53
N ARG A 33 2.58 -8.28 -4.02
CA ARG A 33 3.07 -7.07 -4.64
C ARG A 33 3.32 -6.00 -3.59
N MET A 34 4.49 -5.40 -3.64
CA MET A 34 4.84 -4.25 -2.80
C MET A 34 4.95 -3.00 -3.65
N ALA A 35 4.57 -1.87 -3.05
CA ALA A 35 4.51 -0.57 -3.68
C ALA A 35 5.12 0.47 -2.75
N PHE A 36 6.14 1.18 -3.25
CA PHE A 36 6.84 2.26 -2.54
C PHE A 36 6.56 3.59 -3.22
N TYR A 37 6.36 4.64 -2.43
CA TYR A 37 6.14 5.98 -2.97
C TYR A 37 7.46 6.72 -3.12
N LEU A 38 7.68 7.41 -4.23
CA LEU A 38 8.82 8.30 -4.35
C LEU A 38 8.60 9.59 -3.55
N PRO A 39 9.68 10.21 -3.03
CA PRO A 39 9.62 11.57 -2.50
C PRO A 39 8.98 12.55 -3.50
N SER A 40 8.31 13.59 -2.99
CA SER A 40 7.52 14.53 -3.80
C SER A 40 8.33 15.37 -4.79
N GLU A 41 9.67 15.37 -4.68
CA GLU A 41 10.57 16.01 -5.63
C GLU A 41 10.68 15.27 -6.98
N TYR A 42 10.29 14.00 -7.03
CA TYR A 42 10.33 13.19 -8.25
C TYR A 42 9.02 13.27 -9.04
N THR A 43 9.16 13.37 -10.36
CA THR A 43 8.07 13.32 -11.34
C THR A 43 8.22 12.08 -12.23
N PRO A 44 7.20 11.71 -13.02
CA PRO A 44 7.31 10.67 -14.06
C PRO A 44 8.57 10.77 -14.93
N GLU A 45 9.01 11.99 -15.22
CA GLU A 45 10.13 12.28 -16.11
C GLU A 45 11.49 12.30 -15.39
N THR A 46 11.51 12.52 -14.07
CA THR A 46 12.75 12.67 -13.29
C THR A 46 13.03 11.50 -12.36
N ALA A 47 12.09 10.58 -12.22
CA ALA A 47 12.27 9.39 -11.40
C ALA A 47 13.41 8.52 -11.91
N PRO A 48 14.24 7.96 -11.00
CA PRO A 48 15.34 7.11 -11.38
C PRO A 48 14.81 5.84 -12.06
N GLU A 49 15.40 5.50 -13.19
CA GLU A 49 15.05 4.28 -13.89
C GLU A 49 15.44 3.05 -13.05
N PRO A 50 14.51 2.12 -12.81
CA PRO A 50 14.82 0.92 -12.06
C PRO A 50 15.87 0.05 -12.75
N THR A 51 16.78 -0.51 -11.97
CA THR A 51 17.81 -1.43 -12.48
C THR A 51 17.36 -2.88 -12.52
N ASP A 52 16.30 -3.23 -11.80
CA ASP A 52 15.72 -4.56 -11.72
C ASP A 52 14.45 -4.61 -12.58
N SER A 53 14.32 -5.63 -13.44
CA SER A 53 13.17 -5.78 -14.34
C SER A 53 11.86 -6.10 -13.62
N ASP A 54 11.93 -6.61 -12.38
CA ASP A 54 10.75 -6.85 -11.54
C ASP A 54 10.21 -5.54 -10.93
N VAL A 55 10.96 -4.44 -11.09
CA VAL A 55 10.58 -3.12 -10.64
C VAL A 55 10.02 -2.31 -11.80
N THR A 56 8.84 -1.74 -11.60
CA THR A 56 8.24 -0.81 -12.55
C THR A 56 7.82 0.48 -11.85
N LEU A 57 7.93 1.60 -12.58
CA LEU A 57 7.43 2.90 -12.16
C LEU A 57 5.99 3.06 -12.65
N VAL A 58 5.08 3.40 -11.74
CA VAL A 58 3.67 3.63 -12.06
C VAL A 58 3.22 4.97 -11.52
N THR A 59 2.49 5.75 -12.32
CA THR A 59 1.79 6.95 -11.84
C THR A 59 0.42 6.55 -11.33
N GLU A 60 0.16 6.78 -10.04
CA GLU A 60 -1.16 6.58 -9.44
C GLU A 60 -1.93 7.91 -9.50
N PRO A 61 -3.13 7.95 -10.11
CA PRO A 61 -3.94 9.15 -10.14
C PRO A 61 -4.50 9.48 -8.75
N PRO A 62 -4.95 10.73 -8.51
CA PRO A 62 -5.71 11.07 -7.32
C PRO A 62 -6.93 10.15 -7.16
N LYS A 63 -7.19 9.71 -5.93
CA LYS A 63 -8.29 8.80 -5.60
C LYS A 63 -8.76 9.03 -4.16
N THR A 64 -10.02 8.73 -3.90
CA THR A 64 -10.60 8.73 -2.56
C THR A 64 -10.57 7.31 -1.99
N VAL A 65 -10.15 7.18 -0.73
CA VAL A 65 -9.95 5.87 -0.10
C VAL A 65 -10.60 5.84 1.28
N ALA A 66 -11.27 4.73 1.58
CA ALA A 66 -11.71 4.42 2.93
C ALA A 66 -10.65 3.59 3.66
N VAL A 67 -10.47 3.83 4.96
CA VAL A 67 -9.39 3.23 5.77
C VAL A 67 -9.87 2.76 7.15
N ASP A 68 -9.50 1.54 7.56
CA ASP A 68 -9.52 1.11 8.97
C ASP A 68 -8.08 1.07 9.50
N GLN A 69 -7.78 1.99 10.41
CA GLN A 69 -6.48 2.09 11.07
C GLN A 69 -6.37 1.10 12.24
N PHE A 70 -5.22 0.46 12.38
CA PHE A 70 -4.92 -0.42 13.50
C PHE A 70 -3.44 -0.47 13.90
N SER A 71 -3.20 -0.74 15.18
CA SER A 71 -1.85 -0.93 15.72
C SER A 71 -1.47 -2.41 15.80
N TRP A 72 -0.22 -2.68 16.24
CA TRP A 72 0.43 -3.98 16.30
C TRP A 72 0.91 -4.50 14.93
N TYR A 73 1.49 -5.70 14.92
CA TYR A 73 1.88 -6.39 13.67
C TYR A 73 0.69 -6.58 12.73
N ALA A 74 0.94 -6.78 11.44
CA ALA A 74 -0.09 -7.06 10.44
C ALA A 74 0.05 -8.49 9.86
N PRO A 75 -0.10 -9.55 10.69
CA PRO A 75 -0.21 -10.91 10.16
C PRO A 75 -1.50 -11.05 9.35
N GLU A 76 -1.52 -11.97 8.40
CA GLU A 76 -2.64 -12.21 7.46
C GLU A 76 -4.00 -12.21 8.15
N TRP A 77 -4.19 -13.05 9.17
CA TRP A 77 -5.47 -13.15 9.91
C TRP A 77 -5.97 -11.80 10.47
N ARG A 78 -5.05 -10.90 10.86
CA ARG A 78 -5.42 -9.59 11.38
C ARG A 78 -5.80 -8.65 10.25
N VAL A 79 -5.06 -8.71 9.15
CA VAL A 79 -5.37 -7.95 7.93
C VAL A 79 -6.76 -8.36 7.44
N THR A 80 -7.02 -9.66 7.27
CA THR A 80 -8.33 -10.19 6.86
C THR A 80 -9.45 -9.68 7.75
N ARG A 81 -9.32 -9.83 9.09
CA ARG A 81 -10.34 -9.35 10.04
C ARG A 81 -10.58 -7.84 9.95
N ARG A 82 -9.53 -7.06 9.68
CA ARG A 82 -9.62 -5.60 9.55
C ARG A 82 -10.28 -5.21 8.23
N THR A 83 -9.95 -5.91 7.15
CA THR A 83 -10.58 -5.76 5.84
C THR A 83 -12.07 -6.08 5.89
N GLU A 84 -12.46 -7.22 6.47
CA GLU A 84 -13.87 -7.60 6.65
C GLU A 84 -14.64 -6.54 7.43
N LYS A 85 -14.05 -6.01 8.50
CA LYS A 85 -14.65 -4.92 9.28
C LYS A 85 -14.85 -3.65 8.43
N LEU A 86 -13.84 -3.27 7.64
CA LEU A 86 -13.91 -2.10 6.77
C LEU A 86 -15.02 -2.27 5.74
N LEU A 87 -15.04 -3.39 5.02
CA LEU A 87 -16.04 -3.67 3.99
C LEU A 87 -17.46 -3.72 4.56
N ALA A 88 -17.67 -4.36 5.72
CA ALA A 88 -18.97 -4.38 6.39
C ALA A 88 -19.42 -2.97 6.84
N THR A 89 -18.48 -2.10 7.18
CA THR A 89 -18.80 -0.69 7.53
C THR A 89 -19.22 0.07 6.27
N LEU A 90 -18.52 -0.11 5.16
CA LEU A 90 -18.87 0.54 3.88
C LEU A 90 -20.24 0.08 3.38
N GLU A 91 -20.53 -1.22 3.47
CA GLU A 91 -21.85 -1.79 3.14
C GLU A 91 -22.95 -1.19 4.02
N HIS A 92 -22.70 -0.99 5.31
CA HIS A 92 -23.68 -0.38 6.22
C HIS A 92 -23.99 1.09 5.91
N GLU A 93 -23.01 1.82 5.37
CA GLU A 93 -23.11 3.25 5.04
C GLU A 93 -23.47 3.48 3.55
N ASP A 94 -23.84 2.42 2.81
CA ASP A 94 -24.14 2.47 1.37
C ASP A 94 -23.00 3.07 0.51
N ILE A 95 -21.73 2.82 0.89
CA ILE A 95 -20.54 3.26 0.16
C ILE A 95 -19.97 2.11 -0.66
N GLU A 96 -19.97 2.25 -1.99
CA GLU A 96 -19.43 1.23 -2.90
C GLU A 96 -17.89 1.26 -2.98
N PRO A 97 -17.20 0.14 -2.68
CA PRO A 97 -15.77 0.01 -2.93
C PRO A 97 -15.45 -0.04 -4.43
N ASP A 98 -14.37 0.62 -4.84
CA ASP A 98 -13.85 0.63 -6.21
C ASP A 98 -12.51 -0.12 -6.30
N GLY A 99 -12.59 -1.45 -6.30
CA GLY A 99 -11.44 -2.35 -6.43
C GLY A 99 -11.05 -3.08 -5.14
N ASP A 100 -9.87 -3.69 -5.15
CA ASP A 100 -9.44 -4.60 -4.09
C ASP A 100 -8.83 -3.88 -2.87
N PRO A 101 -9.09 -4.36 -1.64
CA PRO A 101 -8.43 -3.85 -0.44
C PRO A 101 -6.91 -4.11 -0.44
N TYR A 102 -6.15 -3.16 0.09
CA TYR A 102 -4.70 -3.24 0.24
C TYR A 102 -4.24 -2.76 1.62
N LEU A 103 -3.02 -3.13 2.00
CA LEU A 103 -2.44 -2.81 3.30
C LEU A 103 -1.39 -1.71 3.17
N LEU A 104 -1.48 -0.69 4.02
CA LEU A 104 -0.50 0.38 4.18
C LEU A 104 0.24 0.23 5.51
N ARG A 105 1.58 0.23 5.47
CA ARG A 105 2.46 0.11 6.64
C ARG A 105 3.32 1.36 6.76
N TYR A 106 3.30 1.99 7.93
CA TYR A 106 3.92 3.31 8.13
C TYR A 106 5.20 3.29 8.94
N ASN A 107 5.56 2.14 9.51
CA ASN A 107 6.61 2.08 10.52
C ASN A 107 7.67 1.05 10.19
N ASP A 108 8.91 1.41 10.53
CA ASP A 108 10.08 0.56 10.35
C ASP A 108 10.01 -0.72 11.20
N PRO A 109 10.80 -1.76 10.83
CA PRO A 109 10.93 -3.02 11.58
C PRO A 109 11.16 -2.86 13.09
N TRP A 110 11.86 -1.80 13.50
CA TRP A 110 12.27 -1.53 14.88
C TRP A 110 11.24 -0.78 15.74
N THR A 111 10.15 -0.29 15.14
CA THR A 111 9.10 0.42 15.89
C THR A 111 8.38 -0.54 16.85
N PRO A 112 8.23 -0.19 18.15
CA PRO A 112 7.50 -1.03 19.10
C PRO A 112 6.10 -1.39 18.60
N PRO A 113 5.63 -2.65 18.76
CA PRO A 113 4.43 -3.12 18.08
C PRO A 113 3.19 -2.28 18.37
N PHE A 114 2.98 -1.89 19.62
CA PHE A 114 1.82 -1.10 20.04
C PHE A 114 1.85 0.35 19.53
N MET A 115 3.00 0.86 19.08
CA MET A 115 3.14 2.18 18.46
C MET A 115 3.03 2.13 16.94
N ARG A 116 2.97 0.93 16.34
CA ARG A 116 2.81 0.81 14.90
C ARG A 116 1.46 1.33 14.45
N ARG A 117 1.44 1.91 13.26
CA ARG A 117 0.29 2.31 12.46
C ARG A 117 0.30 1.47 11.19
N ASN A 118 -0.81 0.76 10.99
CA ASN A 118 -1.14 0.11 9.75
C ASN A 118 -2.56 0.50 9.38
N GLU A 119 -2.88 0.46 8.10
CA GLU A 119 -4.22 0.71 7.58
C GLU A 119 -4.55 -0.35 6.55
N VAL A 120 -5.72 -0.97 6.67
CA VAL A 120 -6.36 -1.57 5.49
C VAL A 120 -7.13 -0.46 4.78
N ALA A 121 -6.97 -0.39 3.47
CA ALA A 121 -7.53 0.66 2.65
C ALA A 121 -8.23 0.05 1.44
N VAL A 122 -9.29 0.70 0.96
CA VAL A 122 -9.93 0.38 -0.32
C VAL A 122 -10.34 1.70 -0.99
N THR A 123 -10.17 1.79 -2.30
CA THR A 123 -10.68 2.96 -3.04
C THR A 123 -12.21 2.94 -2.98
N VAL A 124 -12.84 4.11 -3.00
CA VAL A 124 -14.30 4.24 -3.03
C VAL A 124 -14.70 5.23 -4.13
N VAL A 125 -15.88 5.03 -4.70
CA VAL A 125 -16.45 5.98 -5.63
C VAL A 125 -16.86 7.23 -4.85
N GLU A 126 -16.49 8.43 -5.32
CA GLU A 126 -17.07 9.65 -4.75
C GLU A 126 -18.58 9.64 -5.04
N GLY A 127 -19.40 9.73 -3.99
CA GLY A 127 -20.81 10.07 -4.15
C GLY A 127 -20.91 11.51 -4.66
N GLU A 128 -21.69 11.71 -5.73
CA GLU A 128 -22.00 13.05 -6.27
C GLU A 128 -22.83 13.91 -5.31
#